data_AF-A0A9E6EMV1-F1
#
_entry.id   AF-A0A9E6EMV1-F1
#
_cell.length_a   1.000
_cell.length_b   1.000
_cell.length_c   1.000
_cell.angle_alpha   90.00
_cell.angle_beta   90.00
_cell.angle_gamma   90.00
#
_symmetry.space_group_name_H-M   'P 1'
#
loop_
_entity.id
_entity.type
_entity.pdbx_description
1 polymer ?
#
loop_
_entity_poly.entity_id
_entity_poly.type
_entity_poly.pdbx_seq_one_letter_code
_entity_poly.pdbx_strand_id
1 'polypeptide(L)' 'MDMEQVKQTFIIECRELLASMEEALLGVEDQADASESINAIFRAVHTIKGSAGLFGLDPIVRFAHTVESVMDRVRGGRIT' A
#
# COMPACT_ATOMS: atom_id res chain seq x y z
N MET A 1 18.97 1.91 18.69
CA MET A 1 17.56 2.33 18.58
C MET A 1 16.74 1.38 19.42
N ASP A 2 15.85 1.91 20.24
CA ASP A 2 14.91 1.09 21.02
C ASP A 2 13.84 0.49 20.08
N MET A 3 13.36 -0.72 20.38
CA MET A 3 12.33 -1.41 19.60
C MET A 3 11.06 -0.56 19.47
N GLU A 4 10.70 0.18 20.52
CA GLU A 4 9.56 1.10 20.48
C GLU A 4 9.79 2.26 19.50
N GLN A 5 11.00 2.81 19.41
CA GLN A 5 11.32 3.86 18.43
C GLN A 5 11.19 3.35 16.99
N VAL A 6 11.66 2.13 16.73
CA VAL A 6 11.58 1.52 15.39
C VAL A 6 10.12 1.28 15.00
N LYS A 7 9.28 0.79 15.92
CA LYS A 7 7.83 0.66 15.68
C LYS A 7 7.15 2.00 15.41
N GLN A 8 7.53 3.07 16.12
CA GLN A 8 6.98 4.40 15.86
C GLN A 8 7.34 4.88 14.45
N THR A 9 8.59 4.67 14.02
CA THR A 9 9.00 4.98 12.64
C THR A 9 8.17 4.19 11.62
N PHE A 10 7.95 2.90 11.85
CA PHE A 10 7.08 2.07 11.00
C PHE A 10 5.64 2.60 10.92
N ILE A 11 5.06 3.00 12.06
CA ILE A 11 3.69 3.54 12.10
C ILE A 11 3.61 4.86 11.32
N ILE A 12 4.63 5.73 11.45
CA ILE A 12 4.69 6.99 10.71
C ILE A 12 4.79 6.71 9.19
N GLU A 13 5.71 5.84 8.78
CA GLU A 13 5.85 5.43 7.37
C GLU A 13 4.54 4.86 6.81
N CYS A 14 3.87 3.97 7.55
CA CYS A 14 2.58 3.42 7.12
C CYS A 14 1.52 4.52 6.94
N ARG A 15 1.48 5.53 7.80
CA ARG A 15 0.52 6.64 7.67
C ARG A 15 0.80 7.49 6.44
N GLU A 16 2.06 7.76 6.15
CA GLU A 16 2.46 8.50 4.94
C GLU A 16 2.10 7.72 3.67
N LEU A 17 2.37 6.42 3.66
CA LEU A 17 2.01 5.54 2.54
C LEU A 17 0.50 5.43 2.36
N LEU A 18 -0.28 5.36 3.44
CA LEU A 18 -1.74 5.35 3.39
C LEU A 18 -2.31 6.67 2.86
N ALA A 19 -1.75 7.81 3.26
CA ALA A 19 -2.15 9.12 2.74
C ALA A 19 -1.85 9.24 1.23
N SER A 20 -0.65 8.83 0.81
CA SER A 20 -0.29 8.80 -0.62
C SER A 20 -1.19 7.85 -1.42
N MET A 21 -1.57 6.71 -0.83
CA MET A 21 -2.51 5.78 -1.45
C MET A 21 -3.92 6.37 -1.58
N GLU A 22 -4.39 7.13 -0.60
CA GLU A 22 -5.68 7.84 -0.65
C GLU A 22 -5.70 8.89 -1.76
N GLU A 23 -4.65 9.72 -1.86
CA GLU A 23 -4.51 10.70 -2.95
C GLU A 23 -4.51 10.03 -4.32
N ALA A 24 -3.75 8.93 -4.46
CA ALA A 24 -3.72 8.15 -5.69
C ALA A 24 -5.11 7.55 -6.02
N LEU A 25 -5.84 7.03 -5.03
CA LEU A 25 -7.20 6.50 -5.20
C LEU A 25 -8.16 7.57 -5.74
N LEU A 26 -8.12 8.79 -5.19
CA LEU A 26 -8.93 9.91 -5.69
C LEU A 26 -8.54 10.30 -7.13
N GLY A 27 -7.26 10.17 -7.48
CA GLY A 27 -6.76 10.42 -8.82
C GLY A 27 -7.10 9.34 -9.86
N VAL A 28 -7.63 8.16 -9.46
CA VAL A 28 -8.02 7.10 -10.42
C VAL A 28 -9.24 7.52 -11.25
N GLU A 29 -10.11 8.39 -10.73
CA GLU A 29 -11.30 8.86 -11.45
C GLU A 29 -10.94 9.71 -12.68
N ASP A 30 -9.75 10.33 -12.68
CA ASP A 30 -9.22 11.03 -13.84
C ASP A 30 -8.55 10.04 -14.79
N GLN A 31 -9.23 9.73 -15.91
CA GLN A 31 -8.80 8.70 -16.87
C GLN A 31 -7.42 8.97 -17.49
N ALA A 32 -6.94 10.21 -17.49
CA ALA A 32 -5.64 10.54 -18.05
C ALA A 32 -4.49 9.87 -17.28
N ASP A 33 -4.62 9.72 -15.96
CA ASP A 33 -3.54 9.28 -15.06
C ASP A 33 -3.86 7.98 -14.29
N ALA A 34 -5.01 7.37 -14.56
CA ALA A 34 -5.50 6.19 -13.82
C ALA A 34 -4.47 5.05 -13.70
N SER A 35 -3.69 4.77 -14.74
CA SER A 35 -2.65 3.72 -14.70
C SER A 35 -1.53 4.02 -13.70
N GLU A 36 -1.08 5.28 -13.64
CA GLU A 36 -0.03 5.67 -12.69
C GLU A 36 -0.57 5.72 -11.27
N SER A 37 -1.79 6.22 -11.07
CA SER A 37 -2.50 6.18 -9.80
C SER A 37 -2.64 4.74 -9.27
N ILE A 38 -3.05 3.79 -10.13
CA ILE A 38 -3.13 2.37 -9.79
C ILE A 38 -1.74 1.80 -9.41
N ASN A 39 -0.69 2.16 -10.15
CA ASN A 39 0.67 1.72 -9.83
C ASN A 39 1.17 2.32 -8.50
N ALA A 40 0.83 3.56 -8.20
CA ALA A 40 1.17 4.21 -6.94
C ALA A 40 0.51 3.51 -5.74
N ILE A 41 -0.78 3.18 -5.85
CA ILE A 41 -1.50 2.38 -4.85
C ILE A 41 -0.81 1.03 -4.63
N PHE A 42 -0.47 0.32 -5.72
CA PHE A 42 0.21 -0.96 -5.64
C PHE A 42 1.56 -0.86 -4.91
N ARG A 43 2.38 0.16 -5.22
CA ARG A 43 3.67 0.41 -4.56
C ARG A 43 3.50 0.68 -3.07
N ALA A 44 2.51 1.50 -2.68
CA ALA A 44 2.26 1.81 -1.28
C ALA A 44 1.93 0.55 -0.47
N VAL A 45 1.02 -0.28 -0.97
CA VAL A 45 0.63 -1.55 -0.32
C VAL A 45 1.81 -2.52 -0.25
N HIS A 46 2.60 -2.62 -1.33
CA HIS A 46 3.79 -3.48 -1.38
C HIS A 46 4.81 -3.11 -0.30
N THR A 47 5.07 -1.81 -0.12
CA THR A 47 5.97 -1.31 0.91
C THR A 47 5.44 -1.60 2.30
N ILE A 48 4.14 -1.34 2.58
CA ILE A 48 3.52 -1.65 3.87
C ILE A 48 3.65 -3.14 4.21
N LYS A 49 3.40 -4.03 3.25
CA LYS A 49 3.58 -5.48 3.42
C LYS A 49 5.02 -5.83 3.78
N GLY A 50 5.98 -5.29 3.03
CA GLY A 50 7.42 -5.52 3.23
C GLY A 50 7.86 -5.08 4.63
N SER A 51 7.55 -3.84 5.00
CA SER A 51 7.86 -3.29 6.32
C SER A 51 7.18 -4.10 7.44
N ALA A 52 5.91 -4.47 7.30
CA ALA A 52 5.21 -5.31 8.27
C ALA A 52 5.85 -6.70 8.43
N GLY A 53 6.36 -7.28 7.34
CA GLY A 53 7.08 -8.56 7.35
C GLY A 53 8.38 -8.50 8.16
N LEU A 54 9.11 -7.37 8.11
CA LEU A 54 10.32 -7.17 8.91
C LEU A 54 10.04 -7.17 10.43
N PHE A 55 8.83 -6.79 10.83
CA PHE A 55 8.39 -6.77 12.23
C PHE A 55 7.59 -7.99 12.67
N GLY A 56 7.38 -8.99 11.80
CA GLY A 56 6.55 -10.16 12.10
C GLY A 56 5.09 -9.83 12.37
N LEU A 57 4.58 -8.73 11.78
CA LEU A 57 3.20 -8.29 11.95
C LEU A 57 2.27 -9.02 10.97
N ASP A 58 2.15 -10.33 11.15
CA ASP A 58 1.44 -11.22 10.22
C ASP A 58 0.01 -10.79 9.86
N PRO A 59 -0.81 -10.22 10.78
CA PRO A 59 -2.13 -9.72 10.41
C PRO A 59 -2.07 -8.64 9.32
N ILE A 60 -1.08 -7.73 9.39
CA ILE A 60 -0.90 -6.65 8.41
C ILE A 60 -0.39 -7.22 7.10
N VAL A 61 0.57 -8.14 7.15
CA VAL A 61 1.11 -8.82 5.96
C VAL A 61 0.00 -9.51 5.17
N ARG A 62 -0.87 -10.28 5.84
CA ARG A 62 -1.98 -10.98 5.19
C ARG A 62 -3.00 -10.03 4.58
N PHE A 63 -3.30 -8.93 5.28
CA PHE A 63 -4.20 -7.90 4.76
C PHE A 63 -3.60 -7.25 3.50
N ALA A 64 -2.37 -6.75 3.57
CA ALA A 64 -1.71 -6.09 2.45
C ALA A 64 -1.55 -7.01 1.23
N HIS A 65 -1.25 -8.29 1.44
CA HIS A 65 -1.22 -9.29 0.36
C HIS A 65 -2.59 -9.47 -0.34
N THR A 66 -3.68 -9.40 0.42
CA THR A 66 -5.04 -9.46 -0.14
C THR A 66 -5.31 -8.24 -1.01
N VAL A 67 -4.92 -7.05 -0.55
CA VAL A 67 -5.04 -5.80 -1.31
C VAL A 67 -4.19 -5.85 -2.58
N GLU A 68 -2.92 -6.28 -2.51
CA GLU A 68 -2.07 -6.46 -3.70
C GLU A 68 -2.72 -7.38 -4.74
N SER A 69 -3.32 -8.49 -4.30
CA SER A 69 -3.99 -9.44 -5.20
C SER A 69 -5.19 -8.81 -5.92
N VAL A 70 -5.92 -7.93 -5.26
CA VAL A 70 -7.01 -7.16 -5.88
C VAL A 70 -6.43 -6.15 -6.87
N MET A 71 -5.42 -5.38 -6.45
CA MET A 71 -4.79 -4.36 -7.30
C MET A 71 -4.13 -4.97 -8.55
N ASP A 72 -3.56 -6.16 -8.46
CA ASP A 72 -3.01 -6.88 -9.63
C ASP A 72 -4.10 -7.22 -10.66
N ARG A 73 -5.30 -7.58 -10.18
CA ARG A 73 -6.47 -7.81 -11.06
C ARG A 73 -6.98 -6.50 -11.69
N VAL A 74 -6.96 -5.39 -10.94
CA VAL A 74 -7.29 -4.05 -11.48
C VAL A 74 -6.31 -3.67 -12.58
N ARG A 75 -5.00 -3.79 -12.34
CA ARG A 75 -3.93 -3.52 -13.33
C ARG A 75 -4.06 -4.38 -14.59
N GLY A 76 -4.46 -5.63 -14.42
CA GLY A 76 -4.72 -6.55 -15.52
C GLY A 76 -6.05 -6.33 -16.24
N GLY A 77 -6.85 -5.32 -15.87
CA GLY A 77 -8.17 -5.05 -16.46
C GLY A 77 -9.19 -6.17 -16.21
N ARG A 78 -8.96 -7.03 -15.21
CA ARG A 78 -9.83 -8.19 -14.89
C ARG A 78 -11.00 -7.82 -13.98
N ILE A 79 -10.90 -6.67 -13.31
CA ILE A 79 -11.94 -6.06 -12.48
C ILE A 79 -11.88 -4.54 -12.66
N THR A 80 -13.05 -3.91 -12.65
CA THR A 80 -13.28 -2.47 -12.82
C THR A 80 -14.21 -1.98 -11.73
#